data_AF-B9TIN9-F1
#
_entry.id   AF-B9TIN9-F1
#
_cell.length_a   1.000
_cell.length_b   1.000
_cell.length_c   1.000
_cell.angle_alpha   90.00
_cell.angle_beta   90.00
_cell.angle_gamma   90.00
#
_symmetry.space_group_name_H-M   'P 1'
#
loop_
_entity.id
_entity.type
_entity.pdbx_description
1 polymer ?
#
loop_
_entity_poly.entity_id
_entity_poly.type
_entity_poly.pdbx_seq_one_letter_code
_entity_poly.pdbx_strand_id
1 'polypeptide(L)'
;MIPGVIACARAMGVDRQVDFWSDLKTSDDLAWIQSNVSPEMVLLMAKTRLGSVHAESQLDLLRQLKPLLCEIYFDSLDQLAARKALFVDAGMRLWVNTLDSVSCAGFTDTAALQDPAAIWGRLVDAGVSAIQTDEAEALRIYLDSR
;
A
#
# COMPACT_ATOMS: atom_id res chain seq x y z
N MET A 1 16.49 5.98 -14.49
CA MET A 1 16.77 6.11 -13.04
C MET A 1 15.75 7.07 -12.44
N ILE A 2 15.21 6.75 -11.26
CA ILE A 2 14.12 7.47 -10.58
C ILE A 2 14.31 9.00 -10.51
N PRO A 3 15.53 9.54 -10.29
CA PRO A 3 15.77 10.99 -10.38
C PRO A 3 15.35 11.61 -11.72
N GLY A 4 15.50 10.90 -12.83
CA GLY A 4 15.08 11.37 -14.16
C GLY A 4 13.56 11.39 -14.33
N VAL A 5 12.84 10.45 -13.70
CA VAL A 5 11.36 10.42 -13.73
C VAL A 5 10.82 11.60 -12.91
N ILE A 6 11.39 11.85 -11.73
CA ILE A 6 11.01 12.98 -10.88
C ILE A 6 11.35 14.31 -11.56
N ALA A 7 12.52 14.42 -12.18
CA ALA A 7 12.89 15.61 -12.95
C ALA A 7 11.92 15.86 -14.12
N CYS A 8 11.49 14.80 -14.81
CA CYS A 8 10.46 14.89 -15.85
C CYS A 8 9.12 15.37 -15.27
N ALA A 9 8.66 14.78 -14.16
CA ALA A 9 7.42 15.19 -13.50
C ALA A 9 7.46 16.66 -13.07
N ARG A 10 8.60 17.16 -12.57
CA ARG A 10 8.80 18.58 -12.26
C ARG A 10 8.76 19.46 -13.49
N ALA A 11 9.43 19.06 -14.57
CA ALA A 11 9.41 19.79 -15.83
C ALA A 11 7.99 19.89 -16.42
N MET A 12 7.14 18.89 -16.15
CA MET A 12 5.73 18.86 -16.54
C MET A 12 4.79 19.52 -15.51
N GLY A 13 5.27 19.95 -14.34
CA GLY A 13 4.47 20.55 -13.28
C GLY A 13 3.52 19.58 -12.56
N VAL A 14 3.81 18.28 -12.59
CA VAL A 14 2.99 17.20 -11.99
C VAL A 14 3.72 16.43 -10.88
N ASP A 15 4.84 16.95 -10.39
CA ASP A 15 5.67 16.33 -9.34
C ASP A 15 4.93 16.11 -8.01
N ARG A 16 3.84 16.85 -7.77
CA ARG A 16 2.95 16.67 -6.61
C ARG A 16 1.78 15.71 -6.85
N GLN A 17 1.73 15.09 -8.02
CA GLN A 17 0.69 14.13 -8.45
C GLN A 17 1.29 12.75 -8.78
N VAL A 18 2.59 12.58 -8.51
CA VAL A 18 3.30 11.33 -8.71
C VAL A 18 3.82 10.81 -7.39
N ASP A 19 3.65 9.51 -7.20
CA ASP A 19 4.11 8.80 -6.02
C ASP A 19 5.20 7.82 -6.43
N PHE A 20 6.18 7.62 -5.56
CA PHE A 20 7.24 6.66 -5.77
C PHE A 20 6.93 5.36 -5.02
N TRP A 21 6.96 4.24 -5.72
CA TRP A 21 6.74 2.93 -5.15
C TRP A 21 8.04 2.14 -5.04
N SER A 22 8.24 1.44 -3.91
CA SER A 22 9.40 0.57 -3.74
C SER A 22 9.19 -0.54 -2.72
N ASP A 23 9.95 -1.62 -2.88
CA ASP A 23 10.15 -2.63 -1.85
C ASP A 23 10.90 -2.01 -0.65
N LEU A 24 10.53 -2.42 0.57
CA LEU A 24 11.28 -2.12 1.79
C LEU A 24 11.57 -3.42 2.55
N LYS A 25 12.59 -4.15 2.10
CA LYS A 25 12.93 -5.49 2.61
C LYS A 25 14.15 -5.48 3.52
N THR A 26 15.07 -4.55 3.30
CA THR A 26 16.39 -4.51 3.94
C THR A 26 16.76 -3.12 4.42
N SER A 27 17.80 -3.04 5.26
CA SER A 27 18.41 -1.76 5.66
C SER A 27 19.00 -0.99 4.49
N ASP A 28 19.46 -1.70 3.45
CA ASP A 28 20.03 -1.09 2.25
C ASP A 28 18.93 -0.42 1.43
N ASP A 29 17.75 -1.03 1.33
CA ASP A 29 16.56 -0.39 0.72
C ASP A 29 16.20 0.89 1.46
N LEU A 30 16.17 0.85 2.80
CA LEU A 30 15.88 2.01 3.64
C LEU A 30 16.90 3.14 3.40
N ALA A 31 18.19 2.82 3.46
CA ALA A 31 19.27 3.79 3.26
C ALA A 31 19.22 4.40 1.86
N TRP A 32 18.91 3.58 0.84
CA TRP A 32 18.77 4.03 -0.53
C TRP A 32 17.58 4.99 -0.70
N ILE A 33 16.41 4.66 -0.16
CA ILE A 33 15.21 5.50 -0.19
C ILE A 33 15.46 6.84 0.52
N GLN A 34 16.08 6.81 1.70
CA GLN A 34 16.42 8.02 2.45
C GLN A 34 17.37 8.93 1.69
N SER A 35 18.32 8.36 0.94
CA SER A 35 19.32 9.12 0.20
C SER A 35 18.82 9.64 -1.15
N ASN A 36 17.93 8.90 -1.84
CA ASN A 36 17.59 9.17 -3.25
C ASN A 36 16.15 9.60 -3.49
N VAL A 37 15.23 9.33 -2.56
CA VAL A 37 13.78 9.60 -2.75
C VAL A 37 13.29 10.64 -1.77
N SER A 38 13.66 10.50 -0.49
CA SER A 38 13.21 11.43 0.56
C SER A 38 13.54 12.91 0.26
N PRO A 39 14.71 13.26 -0.30
CA PRO A 39 15.02 14.65 -0.67
C PRO A 39 14.15 15.20 -1.79
N GLU A 40 13.53 14.34 -2.59
CA GLU A 40 12.76 14.73 -3.76
C GLU A 40 11.32 15.17 -3.42
N MET A 41 10.91 15.00 -2.15
CA MET A 41 9.59 15.38 -1.61
C MET A 41 8.39 14.76 -2.34
N VAL A 42 8.59 13.63 -3.02
CA VAL A 42 7.53 12.80 -3.58
C VAL A 42 6.98 11.86 -2.50
N LEU A 43 5.70 11.52 -2.57
CA LEU A 43 5.09 10.57 -1.65
C LEU A 43 5.69 9.18 -1.89
N LEU A 44 6.11 8.51 -0.83
CA LEU A 44 6.61 7.14 -0.89
C LEU A 44 5.52 6.14 -0.52
N MET A 45 5.35 5.15 -1.40
CA MET A 45 4.55 3.96 -1.19
C MET A 45 5.49 2.78 -0.96
N ALA A 46 5.67 2.40 0.30
CA ALA A 46 6.54 1.28 0.65
C ALA A 46 5.75 -0.04 0.66
N LYS A 47 6.37 -1.10 0.15
CA LYS A 47 5.78 -2.45 0.14
C LYS A 47 6.33 -3.32 1.26
N THR A 48 5.44 -4.03 1.94
CA THR A 48 5.82 -5.12 2.87
C THR A 48 4.87 -6.31 2.76
N ARG A 49 5.27 -7.44 3.37
CA ARG A 49 4.48 -8.67 3.46
C ARG A 49 4.43 -9.20 4.88
N LEU A 50 3.22 -9.24 5.44
CA LEU A 50 2.89 -10.02 6.63
C LEU A 50 2.97 -11.51 6.31
N GLY A 51 3.32 -12.32 7.32
CA GLY A 51 3.46 -13.77 7.17
C GLY A 51 4.80 -14.22 6.56
N SER A 52 5.64 -13.31 6.08
CA SER A 52 7.03 -13.65 5.71
C SER A 52 7.88 -13.95 6.95
N VAL A 53 8.93 -14.77 6.80
CA VAL A 53 9.90 -15.04 7.88
C VAL A 53 10.65 -13.78 8.34
N HIS A 54 10.59 -12.70 7.55
CA HIS A 54 11.21 -11.42 7.82
C HIS A 54 10.20 -10.32 8.19
N ALA A 55 8.94 -10.66 8.42
CA ALA A 55 7.87 -9.68 8.61
C ALA A 55 8.19 -8.69 9.74
N GLU A 56 8.67 -9.17 10.89
CA GLU A 56 8.97 -8.28 12.02
C GLU A 56 10.12 -7.31 11.72
N SER A 57 11.19 -7.78 11.09
CA SER A 57 12.28 -6.89 10.65
C SER A 57 11.82 -5.88 9.59
N GLN A 58 10.92 -6.25 8.68
CA GLN A 58 10.38 -5.31 7.69
C GLN A 58 9.43 -4.29 8.33
N LEU A 59 8.67 -4.69 9.35
CA LEU A 59 7.86 -3.78 10.15
C LEU A 59 8.72 -2.80 10.95
N ASP A 60 9.89 -3.21 11.44
CA ASP A 60 10.88 -2.29 12.05
C ASP A 60 11.37 -1.25 11.03
N LEU A 61 11.67 -1.66 9.80
CA LEU A 61 12.08 -0.74 8.73
C LEU A 61 10.96 0.24 8.37
N LEU A 62 9.72 -0.24 8.26
CA LEU A 62 8.55 0.62 8.03
C LEU A 62 8.34 1.63 9.15
N ARG A 63 8.54 1.23 10.40
CA ARG A 63 8.47 2.13 11.57
C ARG A 63 9.55 3.21 11.55
N GLN A 64 10.73 2.90 11.02
CA GLN A 64 11.82 3.88 10.85
C GLN A 64 11.53 4.84 9.69
N LEU A 65 11.00 4.32 8.58
CA LEU A 65 10.72 5.11 7.38
C LEU A 65 9.46 5.97 7.50
N LYS A 66 8.44 5.49 8.21
CA LYS A 66 7.11 6.10 8.37
C LYS A 66 6.51 6.60 7.05
N PRO A 67 6.35 5.72 6.04
CA PRO A 67 5.74 6.11 4.78
C PRO A 67 4.26 6.47 5.00
N LEU A 68 3.73 7.37 4.17
CA LEU A 68 2.33 7.77 4.27
C LEU A 68 1.38 6.62 3.88
N LEU A 69 1.75 5.87 2.85
CA LEU A 69 0.98 4.74 2.32
C LEU A 69 1.87 3.51 2.26
N CYS A 70 1.33 2.36 2.67
CA CYS A 70 2.02 1.08 2.58
C CYS A 70 1.20 0.08 1.78
N GLU A 71 1.78 -0.44 0.70
CA GLU A 71 1.23 -1.62 0.03
C GLU A 71 1.49 -2.85 0.90
N ILE A 72 0.42 -3.42 1.43
CA ILE A 72 0.48 -4.49 2.42
C ILE A 72 0.01 -5.82 1.82
N TYR A 73 0.89 -6.82 1.86
CA TYR A 73 0.50 -8.20 1.59
C TYR A 73 0.26 -8.96 2.88
N PHE A 74 -0.77 -9.81 2.88
CA PHE A 74 -1.15 -10.62 4.04
C PHE A 74 -1.90 -11.87 3.59
N ASP A 75 -1.91 -12.87 4.47
CA ASP A 75 -2.55 -14.17 4.23
C ASP A 75 -3.93 -14.26 4.89
N SER A 76 -4.20 -13.42 5.90
CA SER A 76 -5.52 -13.29 6.54
C SER A 76 -5.74 -11.90 7.13
N LEU A 77 -7.01 -11.50 7.28
CA LEU A 77 -7.35 -10.23 7.95
C LEU A 77 -6.93 -10.21 9.42
N ASP A 78 -6.80 -11.38 10.07
CA ASP A 78 -6.32 -11.47 11.45
C ASP A 78 -4.88 -10.96 11.58
N GLN A 79 -4.04 -11.16 10.55
CA GLN A 79 -2.69 -10.62 10.53
C GLN A 79 -2.69 -9.08 10.54
N LEU A 80 -3.62 -8.45 9.81
CA LEU A 80 -3.81 -7.00 9.83
C LEU A 80 -4.36 -6.54 11.18
N ALA A 81 -5.40 -7.21 11.69
CA ALA A 81 -6.03 -6.86 12.96
C ALA A 81 -5.04 -6.90 14.12
N ALA A 82 -4.20 -7.94 14.19
CA ALA A 82 -3.16 -8.09 15.21
C ALA A 82 -2.11 -6.96 15.20
N ARG A 83 -1.97 -6.23 14.08
CA ARG A 83 -0.96 -5.19 13.87
C ARG A 83 -1.56 -3.80 13.64
N LYS A 84 -2.89 -3.67 13.80
CA LYS A 84 -3.62 -2.42 13.55
C LYS A 84 -3.04 -1.22 14.29
N ALA A 85 -2.67 -1.40 15.56
CA ALA A 85 -2.08 -0.34 16.38
C ALA A 85 -0.78 0.21 15.77
N LEU A 86 0.09 -0.66 15.24
CA LEU A 86 1.34 -0.25 14.60
C LEU A 86 1.08 0.72 13.44
N PHE A 87 0.09 0.42 12.60
CA PHE A 87 -0.23 1.24 11.44
C PHE A 87 -0.90 2.56 11.84
N VAL A 88 -1.83 2.52 12.79
CA VAL A 88 -2.54 3.70 13.30
C VAL A 88 -1.59 4.65 14.03
N ASP A 89 -0.75 4.14 14.93
CA ASP A 89 0.19 4.95 15.72
C ASP A 89 1.28 5.57 14.85
N ALA A 90 1.63 4.91 13.74
CA ALA A 90 2.54 5.46 12.74
C ALA A 90 1.87 6.47 11.79
N GLY A 91 0.54 6.63 11.84
CA GLY A 91 -0.22 7.45 10.89
C GLY A 91 -0.20 6.90 9.46
N MET A 92 0.10 5.61 9.30
CA MET A 92 0.30 4.96 8.01
C MET A 92 -1.02 4.46 7.43
N ARG A 93 -1.29 4.81 6.18
CA ARG A 93 -2.42 4.31 5.41
C ARG A 93 -2.07 2.98 4.77
N LEU A 94 -3.06 2.11 4.62
CA LEU A 94 -2.88 0.78 4.02
C LEU A 94 -3.45 0.74 2.60
N TRP A 95 -2.68 0.18 1.69
CA TRP A 95 -3.05 -0.09 0.31
C TRP A 95 -3.03 -1.61 0.06
N VAL A 96 -4.11 -2.13 -0.53
CA VAL A 96 -4.25 -3.55 -0.91
C VAL A 96 -4.64 -3.66 -2.38
N ASN A 97 -4.14 -4.70 -3.05
CA ASN A 97 -4.59 -5.07 -4.39
C ASN A 97 -5.74 -6.08 -4.31
N THR A 98 -6.79 -5.87 -5.11
CA THR A 98 -7.82 -6.88 -5.39
C THR A 98 -7.71 -7.47 -6.79
N LEU A 99 -6.74 -7.03 -7.60
CA LEU A 99 -6.41 -7.66 -8.88
C LEU A 99 -6.23 -9.18 -8.72
N ASP A 100 -6.94 -9.98 -9.50
CA ASP A 100 -6.97 -11.45 -9.34
C ASP A 100 -5.57 -12.09 -9.29
N SER A 101 -4.62 -11.56 -10.06
CA SER A 101 -3.24 -12.08 -10.15
C SER A 101 -2.35 -11.80 -8.94
N VAL A 102 -2.66 -10.78 -8.14
CA VAL A 102 -1.81 -10.31 -7.03
C VAL A 102 -2.58 -10.04 -5.74
N SER A 103 -3.84 -10.47 -5.67
CA SER A 103 -4.70 -10.32 -4.52
C SER A 103 -4.13 -10.94 -3.24
N CYS A 104 -4.54 -10.40 -2.10
CA CYS A 104 -4.19 -10.91 -0.78
C CYS A 104 -5.33 -11.74 -0.21
N ALA A 105 -5.03 -12.86 0.46
CA ALA A 105 -5.99 -13.66 1.21
C ALA A 105 -7.30 -14.03 0.46
N GLY A 106 -7.26 -14.13 -0.87
CA GLY A 106 -8.44 -14.43 -1.70
C GLY A 106 -9.41 -13.26 -1.91
N PHE A 107 -9.03 -12.03 -1.54
CA PHE A 107 -9.81 -10.81 -1.81
C PHE A 107 -9.61 -10.37 -3.26
N THR A 108 -10.35 -10.96 -4.20
CA THR A 108 -10.17 -10.72 -5.64
C THR A 108 -11.30 -9.89 -6.25
N ASP A 109 -11.04 -9.25 -7.40
CA ASP A 109 -12.02 -8.47 -8.16
C ASP A 109 -13.16 -9.35 -8.67
N THR A 110 -12.84 -10.54 -9.20
CA THR A 110 -13.86 -11.51 -9.61
C THR A 110 -14.82 -11.85 -8.47
N ALA A 111 -14.31 -12.04 -7.25
CA ALA A 111 -15.15 -12.28 -6.09
C ALA A 111 -15.93 -11.02 -5.66
N ALA A 112 -15.31 -9.84 -5.75
CA ALA A 112 -15.93 -8.57 -5.38
C ALA A 112 -17.12 -8.22 -6.28
N LEU A 113 -17.07 -8.55 -7.57
CA LEU A 113 -18.20 -8.34 -8.48
C LEU A 113 -19.44 -9.18 -8.11
N GLN A 114 -19.25 -10.31 -7.44
CA GLN A 114 -20.36 -11.16 -6.98
C GLN A 114 -20.89 -10.70 -5.62
N ASP A 115 -19.99 -10.35 -4.70
CA ASP A 115 -20.33 -9.85 -3.36
C ASP A 115 -19.32 -8.77 -2.94
N PRO A 116 -19.60 -7.49 -3.26
CA PRO A 116 -18.72 -6.38 -2.91
C PRO A 116 -18.50 -6.26 -1.40
N ALA A 117 -19.52 -6.62 -0.60
CA ALA A 117 -19.46 -6.54 0.86
C ALA A 117 -18.58 -7.62 1.46
N ALA A 118 -18.57 -8.82 0.89
CA ALA A 118 -17.65 -9.87 1.32
C ALA A 118 -16.19 -9.56 1.00
N ILE A 119 -15.91 -8.71 -0.01
CA ILE A 119 -14.55 -8.41 -0.47
C ILE A 119 -14.09 -7.00 -0.10
N TRP A 120 -14.43 -6.00 -0.91
CA TRP A 120 -14.10 -4.59 -0.62
C TRP A 120 -14.67 -4.14 0.71
N GLY A 121 -15.82 -4.72 1.08
CA GLY A 121 -16.48 -4.47 2.34
C GLY A 121 -15.60 -4.69 3.54
N ARG A 122 -15.12 -5.93 3.65
CA ARG A 122 -14.26 -6.39 4.73
C ARG A 122 -12.89 -5.75 4.73
N LEU A 123 -12.32 -5.41 3.56
CA LEU A 123 -11.05 -4.70 3.47
C LEU A 123 -11.16 -3.29 4.08
N VAL A 124 -12.21 -2.55 3.73
CA VAL A 124 -12.49 -1.23 4.31
C VAL A 124 -12.70 -1.33 5.82
N ASP A 125 -13.50 -2.29 6.28
CA ASP A 125 -13.75 -2.51 7.72
C ASP A 125 -12.47 -2.89 8.49
N ALA A 126 -11.53 -3.58 7.82
CA ALA A 126 -10.22 -3.91 8.36
C ALA A 126 -9.26 -2.70 8.45
N GLY A 127 -9.66 -1.54 7.92
CA GLY A 127 -8.87 -0.30 7.94
C GLY A 127 -8.02 -0.07 6.69
N VAL A 128 -8.25 -0.82 5.61
CA VAL A 128 -7.63 -0.54 4.31
C VAL A 128 -8.11 0.83 3.82
N SER A 129 -7.16 1.67 3.41
CA SER A 129 -7.41 3.06 3.02
C SER A 129 -7.41 3.27 1.51
N ALA A 130 -6.74 2.39 0.75
CA ALA A 130 -6.69 2.41 -0.70
C ALA A 130 -6.78 0.99 -1.27
N ILE A 131 -7.54 0.81 -2.34
CA ILE A 131 -7.68 -0.47 -3.06
C ILE A 131 -7.28 -0.25 -4.51
N GLN A 132 -6.32 -1.03 -5.02
CA GLN A 132 -6.05 -1.13 -6.46
C GLN A 132 -6.86 -2.28 -7.05
N THR A 133 -7.67 -1.97 -8.06
CA THR A 133 -8.66 -2.85 -8.69
C THR A 133 -8.72 -2.58 -10.20
N ASP A 134 -9.05 -3.59 -10.99
CA ASP A 134 -9.40 -3.44 -12.41
C ASP A 134 -10.88 -2.98 -12.55
N GLU A 135 -11.67 -3.10 -11.48
CA GLU A 135 -13.12 -2.84 -11.44
C GLU A 135 -13.43 -1.50 -10.76
N ALA A 136 -12.67 -0.45 -11.13
CA ALA A 136 -12.70 0.86 -10.45
C ALA A 136 -14.09 1.52 -10.41
N GLU A 137 -14.90 1.36 -11.46
CA GLU A 137 -16.26 1.90 -11.49
C GLU A 137 -17.19 1.16 -10.52
N ALA A 138 -17.13 -0.17 -10.49
CA ALA A 138 -17.92 -0.99 -9.57
C ALA A 138 -17.52 -0.72 -8.11
N LEU A 139 -16.21 -0.59 -7.83
CA LEU A 139 -15.73 -0.20 -6.50
C LEU A 139 -16.28 1.17 -6.10
N ARG A 140 -16.24 2.17 -6.99
CA ARG A 140 -16.78 3.51 -6.71
C ARG A 140 -18.27 3.47 -6.40
N ILE A 141 -19.08 2.80 -7.22
CA ILE A 141 -20.53 2.64 -6.99
C ILE A 141 -20.79 1.99 -5.63
N TYR A 142 -20.02 0.96 -5.29
CA TYR A 142 -20.15 0.28 -4.00
C TYR A 142 -19.82 1.22 -2.84
N LEU A 143 -18.70 1.94 -2.90
CA LEU A 143 -18.30 2.90 -1.85
C LEU A 143 -19.32 4.03 -1.68
N ASP A 144 -19.89 4.54 -2.77
CA ASP A 144 -20.92 5.61 -2.74
C ASP A 144 -22.25 5.12 -2.12
N SER A 145 -22.49 3.81 -2.11
CA SER A 145 -23.74 3.19 -1.61
C SER A 145 -23.73 2.79 -0.13
N ARG A 146 -22.60 2.97 0.55
CA ARG A 146 -22.38 2.51 1.93
C ARG A 146 -22.73 3.53 2.99
#